data_AF-A0A3D9D5A7-F1
#
_entry.id   AF-A0A3D9D5A7-F1
#
_cell.length_a   1.000
_cell.length_b   1.000
_cell.length_c   1.000
_cell.angle_alpha   90.00
_cell.angle_beta   90.00
_cell.angle_gamma   90.00
#
_symmetry.space_group_name_H-M   'P 1'
#
loop_
_entity.id
_entity.type
_entity.pdbx_description
1 polymer ?
#
loop_
_entity_poly.entity_id
_entity_poly.type
_entity_poly.pdbx_seq_one_letter_code
_entity_poly.pdbx_strand_id
1 'polypeptide(L)'
;MKKNQVVREFHLTDAILKQKADEFINLLDRDIVEFTDRGYTPTKKTEFTKARNAVDNFPSDEQLEAIKIELTAQKDAARDALSKTMRTILNMAQNVFGLGSAKYKEFGGSDLARQSDAELVRNAKIMSITAEKYLTDLQNEGLTSDKITTLTTQRDTLDLGIDAQAKGISDRDVATEDRIEVLNTLYRLLIKYAGIGQDIFYETDEAKYNDYVIYDTPSGLPEETPIPPTE
;
A
#
# COMPACT_ATOMS: atom_id res chain seq x y z
N MET A 1 7.25 -14.52 19.92
CA MET A 1 6.31 -13.72 20.73
C MET A 1 5.39 -13.00 19.76
N LYS A 2 4.06 -13.09 19.90
CA LYS A 2 3.15 -12.22 19.12
C LYS A 2 3.40 -10.78 19.57
N LYS A 3 3.65 -9.86 18.64
CA LYS A 3 3.67 -8.40 18.92
C LYS A 3 2.33 -8.08 19.59
N ASN A 4 2.34 -7.31 20.67
CA ASN A 4 1.08 -6.85 21.27
C ASN A 4 0.34 -6.03 20.23
N GLN A 5 -0.94 -6.35 19.99
CA GLN A 5 -1.78 -5.61 19.07
C GLN A 5 -1.85 -4.14 19.50
N VAL A 6 -1.64 -3.22 18.57
CA VAL A 6 -1.77 -1.79 18.83
C VAL A 6 -3.25 -1.46 19.03
N VAL A 7 -3.59 -0.91 20.19
CA VAL A 7 -4.95 -0.51 20.54
C VAL A 7 -5.08 1.01 20.40
N ARG A 8 -6.24 1.47 19.90
CA ARG A 8 -6.56 2.89 19.80
C ARG A 8 -6.62 3.53 21.18
N GLU A 9 -5.96 4.68 21.35
CA GLU A 9 -5.85 5.41 22.63
C GLU A 9 -6.99 6.42 22.86
N PHE A 10 -7.91 6.57 21.90
CA PHE A 10 -8.93 7.62 21.87
C PHE A 10 -10.29 7.11 21.36
N HIS A 11 -11.36 7.85 21.67
CA HIS A 11 -12.73 7.54 21.25
C HIS A 11 -13.25 8.39 20.09
N LEU A 12 -12.48 9.38 19.62
CA LEU A 12 -12.79 10.18 18.44
C LEU A 12 -12.77 9.32 17.18
N THR A 13 -13.53 9.72 16.16
CA THR A 13 -13.33 9.18 14.80
C THR A 13 -12.03 9.73 14.21
N ASP A 14 -11.44 9.02 13.25
CA ASP A 14 -10.17 9.43 12.60
C ASP A 14 -10.30 10.83 11.98
N ALA A 15 -11.45 11.10 11.34
CA ALA A 15 -11.76 12.38 10.71
C ALA A 15 -11.83 13.51 11.74
N ILE A 16 -12.50 13.29 12.88
CA ILE A 16 -12.63 14.28 13.95
C ILE A 16 -11.25 14.54 14.58
N LEU A 17 -10.46 13.49 14.85
CA LEU A 17 -9.11 13.65 15.39
C LEU A 17 -8.23 14.52 14.47
N LYS A 18 -8.29 14.28 13.16
CA LYS A 18 -7.55 15.05 12.16
C LYS A 18 -8.01 16.52 12.12
N GLN A 19 -9.33 16.76 12.12
CA GLN A 19 -9.89 18.12 12.15
C GLN A 19 -9.48 18.87 13.43
N LYS A 20 -9.58 18.23 14.60
CA LYS A 20 -9.11 18.81 15.86
C LYS A 20 -7.63 19.15 15.83
N ALA A 21 -6.79 18.31 15.21
CA ALA A 21 -5.38 18.65 15.03
C ALA A 21 -5.16 19.85 14.11
N ASP A 22 -5.93 19.99 13.03
CA ASP A 22 -5.89 21.17 12.14
C ASP A 22 -6.28 22.44 12.92
N GLU A 23 -7.35 22.39 13.71
CA GLU A 23 -7.79 23.50 14.58
C GLU A 23 -6.70 23.88 15.59
N PHE A 24 -6.14 22.89 16.30
CA PHE A 24 -5.13 23.12 17.33
C PHE A 24 -3.84 23.72 16.78
N ILE A 25 -3.40 23.33 15.58
CA ILE A 25 -2.22 23.95 14.96
C ILE A 25 -2.44 25.46 14.78
N ASN A 26 -3.65 25.89 14.41
CA ASN A 26 -3.99 27.31 14.27
C ASN A 26 -4.09 28.02 15.63
N LEU A 27 -4.66 27.36 16.65
CA LEU A 27 -4.74 27.91 18.02
C LEU A 27 -3.34 28.09 18.63
N LEU A 28 -2.45 27.12 18.44
CA LEU A 28 -1.06 27.19 18.89
C LEU A 28 -0.27 28.31 18.21
N ASP A 29 -0.60 28.65 16.97
CA ASP A 29 -0.03 29.80 16.28
C ASP A 29 -0.57 31.12 16.81
N ARG A 30 -1.88 31.17 17.12
CA ARG A 30 -2.52 32.34 17.75
C ARG A 30 -1.90 32.62 19.12
N ASP A 31 -1.70 31.60 19.94
CA ASP A 31 -1.24 31.68 21.34
C ASP A 31 0.25 31.37 21.48
N ILE A 32 1.04 31.61 20.42
CA ILE A 32 2.44 31.19 20.35
C ILE A 32 3.32 31.80 21.46
N VAL A 33 2.96 32.99 21.97
CA VAL A 33 3.74 33.68 23.01
C VAL A 33 3.70 32.88 24.30
N GLU A 34 2.50 32.54 24.76
CA GLU A 34 2.26 31.76 25.97
C GLU A 34 2.80 30.34 25.82
N PHE A 35 2.61 29.72 24.65
CA PHE A 35 3.11 28.37 24.39
C PHE A 35 4.64 28.30 24.27
N THR A 36 5.31 29.36 23.81
CA THR A 36 6.79 29.40 23.75
C THR A 36 7.39 29.37 25.15
N ASP A 37 6.76 30.02 26.13
CA ASP A 37 7.17 29.95 27.55
C ASP A 37 7.06 28.53 28.11
N ARG A 38 6.05 27.77 27.67
CA ARG A 38 5.88 26.34 27.96
C ARG A 38 6.73 25.42 27.07
N GLY A 39 7.66 26.00 26.31
CA GLY A 39 8.65 25.30 25.50
C GLY A 39 8.11 24.77 24.17
N TYR A 40 6.97 25.25 23.66
CA TYR A 40 6.57 25.00 22.27
C TYR A 40 7.51 25.74 21.32
N THR A 41 8.08 25.03 20.35
CA THR A 41 9.10 25.57 19.43
C THR A 41 8.70 25.31 17.99
N PRO A 42 9.32 25.98 17.00
CA PRO A 42 9.09 25.67 15.59
C PRO A 42 9.29 24.18 15.25
N THR A 43 10.28 23.52 15.88
CA THR A 43 10.50 22.06 15.72
C THR A 43 9.29 21.24 16.20
N LYS A 44 8.71 21.60 17.34
CA LYS A 44 7.51 20.94 17.89
C LYS A 44 6.27 21.17 17.03
N LYS A 45 6.15 22.36 16.43
CA LYS A 45 5.12 22.63 15.42
C LYS A 45 5.29 21.73 14.20
N THR A 46 6.52 21.60 13.68
CA THR A 46 6.82 20.72 12.55
C THR A 46 6.52 19.26 12.88
N GLU A 47 6.83 18.80 14.09
CA GLU A 47 6.49 17.46 14.57
C GLU A 47 4.97 17.23 14.53
N PHE A 48 4.18 18.15 15.08
CA PHE A 48 2.72 18.03 15.11
C PHE A 48 2.11 18.08 13.70
N THR A 49 2.57 19.00 12.86
CA THR A 49 2.14 19.13 11.47
C THR A 49 2.47 17.85 10.67
N LYS A 50 3.65 17.26 10.91
CA LYS A 50 4.06 15.99 10.28
C LYS A 50 3.18 14.83 10.74
N ALA A 51 2.85 14.74 12.02
CA ALA A 51 1.93 13.72 12.53
C ALA A 51 0.52 13.86 11.91
N ARG A 52 0.00 15.08 11.77
CA ARG A 52 -1.26 15.36 11.09
C ARG A 52 -1.21 14.95 9.62
N ASN A 53 -0.14 15.33 8.91
CA ASN A 53 0.08 14.94 7.51
C ASN A 53 0.18 13.42 7.35
N ALA A 54 0.77 12.72 8.32
CA ALA A 54 0.88 11.27 8.25
C ALA A 54 -0.49 10.58 8.29
N VAL A 55 -1.45 11.11 9.07
CA VAL A 55 -2.85 10.65 9.04
C VAL A 55 -3.50 10.96 7.69
N ASP A 56 -3.32 12.18 7.18
CA ASP A 56 -3.95 12.65 5.92
C ASP A 56 -3.46 11.89 4.68
N ASN A 57 -2.17 11.53 4.66
CA ASN A 57 -1.57 10.78 3.57
C ASN A 57 -1.68 9.26 3.75
N PHE A 58 -2.27 8.79 4.85
CA PHE A 58 -2.41 7.35 5.06
C PHE A 58 -3.43 6.80 4.05
N PRO A 59 -3.08 5.78 3.26
CA PRO A 59 -4.01 5.22 2.27
C PRO A 59 -5.29 4.71 2.92
N SER A 60 -6.43 4.96 2.28
CA SER A 60 -7.70 4.37 2.70
C SER A 60 -7.71 2.86 2.40
N ASP A 61 -8.59 2.12 3.08
CA ASP A 61 -8.75 0.68 2.85
C ASP A 61 -9.19 0.41 1.40
N GLU A 62 -10.02 1.28 0.82
CA GLU A 62 -10.42 1.21 -0.60
C GLU A 62 -9.23 1.44 -1.53
N GLN A 63 -8.34 2.39 -1.21
CA GLN A 63 -7.11 2.62 -1.99
C GLN A 63 -6.17 1.41 -1.91
N LEU A 64 -6.01 0.81 -0.72
CA LEU A 64 -5.21 -0.40 -0.55
C LEU A 64 -5.80 -1.60 -1.30
N GLU A 65 -7.12 -1.76 -1.29
CA GLU A 65 -7.77 -2.82 -2.08
C GLU A 65 -7.63 -2.57 -3.58
N ALA A 66 -7.77 -1.32 -4.04
CA ALA A 66 -7.54 -0.96 -5.44
C ALA A 66 -6.11 -1.27 -5.89
N ILE A 67 -5.10 -0.97 -5.06
CA ILE A 67 -3.69 -1.33 -5.33
C ILE A 67 -3.54 -2.85 -5.49
N LYS A 68 -4.16 -3.65 -4.61
CA LYS A 68 -4.11 -5.11 -4.69
C LYS A 68 -4.78 -5.65 -5.96
N ILE A 69 -5.91 -5.07 -6.36
CA ILE A 69 -6.61 -5.43 -7.60
C ILE A 69 -5.70 -5.17 -8.80
N GLU A 70 -5.08 -3.98 -8.86
CA GLU A 70 -4.18 -3.60 -9.93
C GLU A 70 -2.94 -4.52 -10.01
N LEU A 71 -2.29 -4.81 -8.88
CA LEU A 71 -1.15 -5.74 -8.83
C LEU A 71 -1.53 -7.15 -9.32
N THR A 72 -2.73 -7.59 -8.99
CA THR A 72 -3.26 -8.88 -9.47
C THR A 72 -3.46 -8.85 -10.99
N ALA A 73 -4.09 -7.81 -11.52
CA ALA A 73 -4.30 -7.66 -12.96
C ALA A 73 -2.98 -7.60 -13.74
N GLN A 74 -1.97 -6.89 -13.23
CA GLN A 74 -0.65 -6.81 -13.85
C GLN A 74 0.05 -8.18 -13.89
N LYS A 75 0.04 -8.92 -12.78
CA LYS A 75 0.61 -10.27 -12.71
C LYS A 75 -0.10 -11.23 -13.66
N ASP A 76 -1.44 -11.20 -13.70
CA ASP A 76 -2.23 -12.06 -14.59
C ASP A 76 -1.98 -11.72 -16.07
N ALA A 77 -1.85 -10.44 -16.42
CA ALA A 77 -1.46 -10.03 -17.77
C ALA A 77 -0.06 -10.53 -18.16
N ALA A 78 0.91 -10.48 -17.23
CA ALA A 78 2.25 -11.02 -17.44
C ALA A 78 2.23 -12.55 -17.63
N ARG A 79 1.39 -13.25 -16.85
CA ARG A 79 1.17 -14.70 -16.99
C ARG A 79 0.63 -15.08 -18.35
N ASP A 80 -0.38 -14.35 -18.83
CA ASP A 80 -1.00 -14.61 -20.14
C ASP A 80 -0.02 -14.36 -21.28
N ALA A 81 0.75 -13.27 -21.20
CA ALA A 81 1.79 -12.95 -22.16
C ALA A 81 2.85 -14.05 -22.25
N LEU A 82 3.36 -14.51 -21.10
CA LEU A 82 4.34 -15.60 -21.03
C LEU A 82 3.77 -16.90 -21.58
N SER A 83 2.57 -17.28 -21.14
CA SER A 83 1.89 -18.52 -21.57
C SER A 83 1.68 -18.56 -23.08
N LYS A 84 1.33 -17.42 -23.70
CA LYS A 84 1.16 -17.31 -25.15
C LYS A 84 2.46 -17.55 -25.90
N THR A 85 3.56 -16.96 -25.45
CA THR A 85 4.89 -17.16 -26.05
C THR A 85 5.35 -18.61 -25.89
N MET A 86 5.17 -19.19 -24.71
CA MET A 86 5.52 -20.59 -24.46
C MET A 86 4.73 -21.56 -25.35
N ARG A 87 3.40 -21.37 -25.50
CA ARG A 87 2.57 -22.16 -26.42
C ARG A 87 3.06 -22.07 -27.87
N THR A 88 3.49 -20.88 -28.29
CA THR A 88 4.02 -20.66 -29.64
C THR A 88 5.30 -21.47 -29.87
N ILE A 89 6.24 -21.43 -28.92
CA ILE A 89 7.51 -22.18 -29.02
C ILE A 89 7.27 -23.69 -28.95
N LEU A 90 6.35 -24.15 -28.10
CA LEU A 90 5.94 -25.56 -28.07
C LEU A 90 5.37 -26.02 -29.41
N ASN A 91 4.56 -25.19 -30.09
CA ASN A 91 4.04 -25.52 -31.41
C ASN A 91 5.16 -25.64 -32.46
N MET A 92 6.12 -24.71 -32.46
CA MET A 92 7.31 -24.78 -33.33
C MET A 92 8.09 -26.10 -33.08
N ALA A 93 8.35 -26.43 -31.81
CA ALA A 93 9.04 -27.67 -31.45
C ALA A 93 8.24 -28.92 -31.83
N GLN A 94 6.92 -28.89 -31.70
CA GLN A 94 6.04 -29.99 -32.10
C GLN A 94 6.09 -30.22 -33.61
N ASN A 95 6.10 -29.16 -34.41
CA ASN A 95 6.14 -29.26 -35.87
C ASN A 95 7.44 -29.92 -36.37
N VAL A 96 8.58 -29.59 -35.75
CA VAL A 96 9.89 -30.13 -36.19
C VAL A 96 10.19 -31.49 -35.60
N PHE A 97 9.91 -31.70 -34.31
CA PHE A 97 10.35 -32.89 -33.59
C PHE A 97 9.23 -33.90 -33.31
N GLY A 98 7.97 -33.48 -33.34
CA GLY A 98 6.83 -34.29 -32.95
C GLY A 98 6.67 -34.41 -31.43
N LEU A 99 5.41 -34.46 -30.97
CA LEU A 99 5.00 -34.43 -29.57
C LEU A 99 5.63 -35.54 -28.70
N GLY A 100 5.86 -36.72 -29.26
CA GLY A 100 6.39 -37.87 -28.53
C GLY A 100 7.92 -37.88 -28.37
N SER A 101 8.63 -37.00 -29.07
CA SER A 101 10.08 -37.04 -29.16
C SER A 101 10.77 -36.61 -27.86
N ALA A 102 11.99 -37.11 -27.65
CA ALA A 102 12.84 -36.64 -26.55
C ALA A 102 13.14 -35.14 -26.68
N LYS A 103 13.45 -34.67 -27.90
CA LYS A 103 13.72 -33.26 -28.19
C LYS A 103 12.55 -32.35 -27.78
N TYR A 104 11.30 -32.73 -28.09
CA TYR A 104 10.12 -31.97 -27.68
C TYR A 104 9.97 -31.91 -26.15
N LYS A 105 10.19 -33.03 -25.45
CA LYS A 105 10.08 -33.09 -23.99
C LYS A 105 11.11 -32.22 -23.25
N GLU A 106 12.24 -31.91 -23.87
CA GLU A 106 13.23 -30.99 -23.29
C GLU A 106 12.70 -29.55 -23.14
N PHE A 107 11.65 -29.16 -23.86
CA PHE A 107 11.05 -27.81 -23.75
C PHE A 107 10.25 -27.64 -22.43
N GLY A 108 10.07 -28.71 -21.66
CA GLY A 108 9.39 -28.70 -20.38
C GLY A 108 7.91 -29.10 -20.47
N GLY A 109 7.15 -28.77 -19.44
CA GLY A 109 5.74 -29.18 -19.35
C GLY A 109 4.87 -28.43 -20.36
N SER A 110 4.07 -29.14 -21.15
CA SER A 110 3.22 -28.56 -22.19
C SER A 110 1.84 -28.10 -21.68
N ASP A 111 1.38 -28.62 -20.53
CA ASP A 111 0.11 -28.24 -19.91
C ASP A 111 0.26 -26.98 -19.04
N LEU A 112 0.50 -25.85 -19.70
CA LEU A 112 0.79 -24.57 -19.03
C LEU A 112 -0.37 -24.05 -18.17
N ALA A 113 -1.60 -24.39 -18.54
CA ALA A 113 -2.80 -23.90 -17.84
C ALA A 113 -2.91 -24.49 -16.42
N ARG A 114 -2.34 -25.68 -16.19
CA ARG A 114 -2.35 -26.35 -14.88
C ARG A 114 -1.17 -25.97 -13.99
N GLN A 115 -0.20 -25.24 -14.52
CA GLN A 115 0.96 -24.80 -13.76
C GLN A 115 0.60 -23.58 -12.92
N SER A 116 1.01 -23.56 -11.66
CA SER A 116 1.06 -22.33 -10.87
C SER A 116 1.99 -21.28 -11.51
N ASP A 117 1.94 -20.04 -11.03
CA ASP A 117 2.81 -18.97 -11.55
C ASP A 117 4.30 -19.30 -11.35
N ALA A 118 4.68 -19.79 -10.17
CA ALA A 118 6.05 -20.21 -9.87
C ALA A 118 6.51 -21.38 -10.76
N GLU A 119 5.64 -22.36 -11.00
CA GLU A 119 5.94 -23.47 -11.92
C GLU A 119 6.11 -22.97 -13.35
N LEU A 120 5.27 -22.03 -13.80
CA LEU A 120 5.35 -21.46 -15.14
C LEU A 120 6.65 -20.67 -15.34
N VAL A 121 7.07 -19.86 -14.37
CA VAL A 121 8.37 -19.15 -14.37
C VAL A 121 9.53 -20.14 -14.52
N ARG A 122 9.54 -21.20 -13.70
CA ARG A 122 10.58 -22.25 -13.76
C ARG A 122 10.57 -22.98 -15.11
N ASN A 123 9.38 -23.31 -15.61
CA ASN A 123 9.20 -23.98 -16.90
C ASN A 123 9.68 -23.10 -18.06
N ALA A 124 9.39 -21.79 -18.04
CA ALA A 124 9.88 -20.83 -19.01
C ALA A 124 11.41 -20.72 -19.02
N LYS A 125 12.06 -20.83 -17.85
CA LYS A 125 13.53 -20.89 -17.79
C LYS A 125 14.08 -22.13 -18.50
N ILE A 126 13.50 -23.30 -18.25
CA ILE A 126 13.86 -24.54 -18.95
C ILE A 126 13.67 -24.36 -20.46
N MET A 127 12.49 -23.87 -20.87
CA MET A 127 12.15 -23.63 -22.27
C MET A 127 13.13 -22.68 -22.96
N SER A 128 13.57 -21.60 -22.29
CA SER A 128 14.53 -20.65 -22.87
C SER A 128 15.89 -21.29 -23.19
N ILE A 129 16.38 -22.16 -22.31
CA ILE A 129 17.65 -22.88 -22.50
C ILE A 129 17.50 -23.87 -23.67
N THR A 130 16.39 -24.59 -23.72
CA THR A 130 16.12 -25.58 -24.78
C THR A 130 15.86 -24.91 -26.13
N ALA A 131 15.16 -23.77 -26.15
CA ALA A 131 14.93 -22.99 -27.36
C ALA A 131 16.24 -22.48 -27.96
N GLU A 132 17.19 -22.03 -27.12
CA GLU A 132 18.53 -21.64 -27.57
C GLU A 132 19.30 -22.83 -28.15
N LYS A 133 19.26 -23.98 -27.45
CA LYS A 133 19.91 -25.22 -27.91
C LYS A 133 19.43 -25.67 -29.30
N TYR A 134 18.15 -25.50 -29.61
CA TYR A 134 17.53 -25.92 -30.86
C TYR A 134 17.19 -24.75 -31.81
N LEU A 135 17.82 -23.59 -31.61
CA LEU A 135 17.52 -22.39 -32.39
C LEU A 135 17.66 -22.62 -33.90
N THR A 136 18.75 -23.26 -34.33
CA THR A 136 18.98 -23.59 -35.75
C THR A 136 17.95 -24.59 -36.29
N ASP A 137 17.58 -25.61 -35.51
CA ASP A 137 16.60 -26.63 -35.92
C ASP A 137 15.19 -26.01 -36.11
N LEU A 138 14.85 -25.00 -35.31
CA LEU A 138 13.51 -24.38 -35.28
C LEU A 138 13.41 -23.06 -36.06
N GLN A 139 14.49 -22.60 -36.69
CA GLN A 139 14.52 -21.32 -37.40
C GLN A 139 13.49 -21.27 -38.54
N ASN A 140 13.27 -22.39 -39.24
CA ASN A 140 12.28 -22.49 -40.32
C ASN A 140 10.82 -22.43 -39.81
N GLU A 141 10.59 -22.73 -38.53
CA GLU A 141 9.29 -22.51 -37.87
C GLU A 141 9.16 -21.08 -37.30
N GLY A 142 10.16 -20.24 -37.53
CA GLY A 142 10.16 -18.84 -37.11
C GLY A 142 10.68 -18.60 -35.69
N LEU A 143 11.36 -19.55 -35.06
CA LEU A 143 12.09 -19.28 -33.82
C LEU A 143 13.27 -18.35 -34.12
N THR A 144 13.43 -17.30 -33.32
CA THR A 144 14.52 -16.33 -33.43
C THR A 144 15.06 -16.00 -32.04
N SER A 145 16.30 -15.50 -31.96
CA SER A 145 16.87 -15.00 -30.70
C SER A 145 15.98 -13.92 -30.05
N ASP A 146 15.32 -13.07 -30.83
CA ASP A 146 14.38 -12.06 -30.30
C ASP A 146 13.17 -12.68 -29.60
N LYS A 147 12.65 -13.82 -30.10
CA LYS A 147 11.56 -14.54 -29.44
C LYS A 147 12.01 -15.20 -28.14
N ILE A 148 13.26 -15.66 -28.08
CA ILE A 148 13.87 -16.20 -26.85
C ILE A 148 14.08 -15.07 -25.84
N THR A 149 14.59 -13.92 -26.27
CA THR A 149 14.71 -12.72 -25.43
C THR A 149 13.34 -12.29 -24.89
N THR A 150 12.31 -12.25 -25.75
CA THR A 150 10.93 -11.95 -25.35
C THR A 150 10.43 -12.94 -24.28
N LEU A 151 10.64 -14.24 -24.48
CA LEU A 151 10.30 -15.28 -23.49
C LEU A 151 11.00 -15.01 -22.14
N THR A 152 12.29 -14.67 -22.16
CA THR A 152 13.03 -14.40 -20.92
C THR A 152 12.56 -13.13 -20.21
N THR A 153 12.28 -12.05 -20.95
CA THR A 153 11.76 -10.79 -20.39
C THR A 153 10.37 -11.00 -19.78
N GLN A 154 9.50 -11.75 -20.45
CA GLN A 154 8.16 -12.05 -19.95
C GLN A 154 8.20 -12.94 -18.71
N ARG A 155 9.13 -13.90 -18.64
CA ARG A 155 9.39 -14.68 -17.42
C ARG A 155 9.73 -13.76 -16.26
N ASP A 156 10.69 -12.86 -16.45
CA ASP A 156 11.16 -11.96 -15.38
C ASP A 156 10.06 -10.97 -14.96
N THR A 157 9.22 -10.56 -15.90
CA THR A 157 8.06 -9.71 -15.62
C THR A 157 7.03 -10.44 -14.75
N LEU A 158 6.74 -11.71 -15.05
CA LEU A 158 5.85 -12.52 -14.21
C LEU A 158 6.47 -12.74 -12.82
N ASP A 159 7.74 -13.08 -12.74
CA ASP A 159 8.46 -13.30 -11.48
C ASP A 159 8.37 -12.07 -10.55
N LEU A 160 8.69 -10.89 -11.09
CA LEU A 160 8.53 -9.62 -10.38
C LEU A 160 7.07 -9.32 -10.01
N GLY A 161 6.12 -9.68 -10.87
CA GLY A 161 4.69 -9.51 -10.62
C GLY A 161 4.18 -10.37 -9.46
N ILE A 162 4.69 -11.60 -9.31
CA ILE A 162 4.38 -12.49 -8.18
C ILE A 162 4.85 -11.83 -6.87
N ASP A 163 6.11 -11.36 -6.84
CA ASP A 163 6.69 -10.70 -5.66
C ASP A 163 5.95 -9.41 -5.31
N ALA A 164 5.61 -8.60 -6.31
CA ALA A 164 4.87 -7.36 -6.12
C ALA A 164 3.46 -7.62 -5.55
N GLN A 165 2.74 -8.62 -6.05
CA GLN A 165 1.44 -9.01 -5.51
C GLN A 165 1.55 -9.49 -4.05
N ALA A 166 2.53 -10.36 -3.76
CA ALA A 166 2.77 -10.85 -2.40
C ALA A 166 3.10 -9.71 -1.43
N LYS A 167 3.94 -8.77 -1.88
CA LYS A 167 4.27 -7.56 -1.11
C LYS A 167 3.03 -6.69 -0.87
N GLY A 168 2.21 -6.44 -1.89
CA GLY A 168 1.00 -5.63 -1.74
C GLY A 168 -0.01 -6.21 -0.75
N ILE A 169 -0.11 -7.54 -0.68
CA ILE A 169 -0.93 -8.21 0.35
C ILE A 169 -0.34 -7.98 1.74
N SER A 170 0.97 -8.20 1.90
CA SER A 170 1.65 -7.98 3.18
C SER A 170 1.60 -6.52 3.64
N ASP A 171 1.76 -5.56 2.72
CA ASP A 171 1.73 -4.13 3.05
C ASP A 171 0.34 -3.72 3.56
N ARG A 172 -0.73 -4.26 2.97
CA ARG A 172 -2.09 -4.02 3.45
C ARG A 172 -2.32 -4.58 4.86
N ASP A 173 -1.81 -5.78 5.14
CA ASP A 173 -1.95 -6.39 6.47
C ASP A 173 -1.25 -5.54 7.54
N VAL A 174 -0.09 -4.97 7.21
CA VAL A 174 0.67 -4.07 8.08
C VAL A 174 -0.02 -2.69 8.21
N ALA A 175 -0.63 -2.20 7.14
CA ALA A 175 -1.24 -0.87 7.09
C ALA A 175 -2.33 -0.66 8.17
N THR A 176 -3.07 -1.70 8.55
CA THR A 176 -4.07 -1.55 9.62
C THR A 176 -3.43 -1.21 10.97
N GLU A 177 -2.34 -1.87 11.35
CA GLU A 177 -1.64 -1.56 12.60
C GLU A 177 -0.95 -0.20 12.52
N ASP A 178 -0.27 0.08 11.40
CA ASP A 178 0.43 1.34 11.17
C ASP A 178 -0.54 2.53 11.22
N ARG A 179 -1.77 2.38 10.70
CA ARG A 179 -2.80 3.41 10.79
C ARG A 179 -3.12 3.75 12.24
N ILE A 180 -3.28 2.76 13.10
CA ILE A 180 -3.56 2.96 14.53
C ILE A 180 -2.35 3.63 15.21
N GLU A 181 -1.12 3.21 14.89
CA GLU A 181 0.10 3.83 15.44
C GLU A 181 0.22 5.32 15.05
N VAL A 182 -0.06 5.66 13.79
CA VAL A 182 -0.03 7.04 13.27
C VAL A 182 -1.13 7.88 13.93
N LEU A 183 -2.35 7.35 14.06
CA LEU A 183 -3.46 8.02 14.74
C LEU A 183 -3.16 8.26 16.22
N ASN A 184 -2.64 7.25 16.94
CA ASN A 184 -2.27 7.38 18.35
C ASN A 184 -1.15 8.42 18.54
N THR A 185 -0.19 8.48 17.60
CA THR A 185 0.86 9.51 17.62
C THR A 185 0.27 10.92 17.51
N LEU A 186 -0.68 11.11 16.58
CA LEU A 186 -1.37 12.39 16.45
C LEU A 186 -2.16 12.73 17.73
N TYR A 187 -2.89 11.77 18.28
CA TYR A 187 -3.69 11.95 19.50
C TYR A 187 -2.83 12.33 20.70
N ARG A 188 -1.69 11.66 20.93
CA ARG A 188 -0.77 12.00 22.03
C ARG A 188 -0.23 13.41 21.94
N LEU A 189 0.02 13.92 20.74
CA LEU A 189 0.43 15.30 20.52
C LEU A 189 -0.73 16.27 20.78
N LEU A 190 -1.93 15.93 20.32
CA LEU A 190 -3.14 16.72 20.56
C LEU A 190 -3.42 16.89 22.07
N ILE A 191 -3.48 15.78 22.83
CA ILE A 191 -3.75 15.85 24.29
C ILE A 191 -2.66 16.61 25.05
N LYS A 192 -1.40 16.48 24.60
CA LYS A 192 -0.28 17.20 25.21
C LYS A 192 -0.47 18.71 25.07
N TYR A 193 -0.81 19.19 23.88
CA TYR A 193 -0.99 20.61 23.63
C TYR A 193 -2.31 21.14 24.20
N ALA A 194 -3.36 20.32 24.25
CA ALA A 194 -4.59 20.63 25.00
C ALA A 194 -4.31 20.87 26.47
N GLY A 195 -3.59 19.95 27.12
CA GLY A 195 -3.26 20.09 28.54
C GLY A 195 -2.42 21.33 28.83
N ILE A 196 -1.48 21.67 27.94
CA ILE A 196 -0.68 22.91 28.06
C ILE A 196 -1.58 24.16 27.92
N GLY A 197 -2.47 24.19 26.93
CA GLY A 197 -3.39 25.32 26.72
C GLY A 197 -4.35 25.52 27.90
N GLN A 198 -4.95 24.42 28.37
CA GLN A 198 -5.81 24.43 29.56
C GLN A 198 -5.05 24.94 30.80
N ASP A 199 -3.80 24.50 31.02
CA ASP A 199 -2.95 24.97 32.13
C ASP A 199 -2.62 26.47 32.03
N ILE A 200 -2.27 26.97 30.84
CA ILE A 200 -1.98 28.40 30.61
C ILE A 200 -3.21 29.27 30.91
N PHE A 201 -4.38 28.84 30.45
CA PHE A 201 -5.58 29.69 30.42
C PHE A 201 -6.55 29.47 31.59
N TYR A 202 -6.28 28.48 32.46
CA TYR A 202 -7.19 28.03 33.53
C TYR A 202 -7.78 29.17 34.38
N GLU A 203 -6.97 30.15 34.78
CA GLU A 203 -7.41 31.28 35.61
C GLU A 203 -7.34 32.63 34.89
N THR A 204 -6.92 32.65 33.62
CA THR A 204 -6.58 33.89 32.91
C THR A 204 -7.54 34.21 31.78
N ASP A 205 -8.06 33.21 31.07
CA ASP A 205 -8.95 33.40 29.93
C ASP A 205 -9.83 32.16 29.69
N GLU A 206 -11.08 32.21 30.16
CA GLU A 206 -12.04 31.11 30.03
C GLU A 206 -12.35 30.77 28.56
N ALA A 207 -12.39 31.77 27.67
CA ALA A 207 -12.68 31.55 26.27
C ALA A 207 -11.54 30.77 25.60
N LYS A 208 -10.28 31.18 25.83
CA LYS A 208 -9.12 30.44 25.34
C LYS A 208 -8.99 29.07 25.99
N TYR A 209 -9.30 28.92 27.28
CA TYR A 209 -9.31 27.62 27.94
C TYR A 209 -10.22 26.62 27.21
N ASN A 210 -11.45 27.05 26.88
CA ASN A 210 -12.43 26.21 26.20
C ASN A 210 -11.99 25.79 24.79
N ASP A 211 -11.22 26.62 24.08
CA ASP A 211 -10.64 26.25 22.77
C ASP A 211 -9.73 25.01 22.85
N TYR A 212 -9.15 24.72 24.02
CA TYR A 212 -8.26 23.57 24.25
C TYR A 212 -8.96 22.35 24.87
N VAL A 213 -10.29 22.37 25.02
CA VAL A 213 -11.06 21.21 25.49
C VAL A 213 -11.34 20.26 24.30
N ILE A 214 -10.94 18.99 24.43
CA ILE A 214 -11.08 17.97 23.37
C ILE A 214 -12.43 17.22 23.46
N TYR A 215 -12.96 17.02 24.67
CA TYR A 215 -14.16 16.23 24.94
C TYR A 215 -15.21 17.05 25.69
N ASP A 216 -15.70 18.08 25.03
CA ASP A 216 -16.91 18.81 25.41
C ASP A 216 -18.19 18.00 25.13
N THR A 217 -18.13 17.08 24.15
CA THR A 217 -19.14 16.05 23.89
C THR A 217 -18.49 14.66 23.75
N PRO A 218 -19.23 13.54 23.86
CA PRO A 218 -18.68 12.20 23.64
C PRO A 218 -18.04 12.01 22.25
N SER A 219 -18.48 12.78 21.24
CA SER A 219 -17.95 12.75 19.88
C SER A 219 -16.78 13.72 19.66
N GLY A 220 -16.57 14.69 20.55
CA GLY A 220 -15.59 15.78 20.39
C GLY A 220 -15.95 16.80 19.31
N LEU A 221 -17.21 16.82 18.86
CA LEU A 221 -17.77 17.87 18.00
C LEU A 221 -18.75 18.74 18.80
N PRO A 222 -18.90 20.03 18.48
CA PRO A 222 -19.99 20.84 19.02
C PRO A 222 -21.34 20.19 18.70
N GLU A 223 -22.34 20.30 19.58
CA GLU A 223 -23.71 19.88 19.25
C GLU A 223 -24.18 20.66 18.02
N GLU A 224 -24.62 19.95 16.97
CA GLU A 224 -25.25 20.59 15.82
C GLU A 224 -26.55 21.26 16.30
N THR A 225 -26.62 22.60 16.20
CA THR A 225 -27.87 23.31 16.45
C THR A 225 -28.91 22.85 15.42
N PRO A 226 -30.07 22.32 15.84
CA PRO A 226 -31.07 21.83 14.92
C PRO A 226 -31.51 22.95 13.97
N ILE A 227 -31.46 22.67 12.67
CA ILE A 227 -31.93 23.61 11.64
C ILE A 227 -33.43 23.79 11.84
N PRO A 228 -33.93 25.01 12.11
CA PRO A 228 -35.36 25.23 12.26
C PRO A 228 -36.07 24.85 10.95
N PRO A 229 -37.27 24.23 11.02
CA PRO A 229 -38.01 23.86 9.82
C PRO A 229 -38.24 25.11 8.97
N THR A 230 -37.91 25.02 7.68
CA THR A 230 -38.29 26.03 6.69
C THR A 230 -39.81 26.12 6.62
N GLU A 231 -40.36 27.31 6.94
CA GLU A 231 -41.77 27.67 6.68
C GLU A 231 -42.10 27.71 5.19
#